data_AF-W7YIV6-F1
#
_entry.id   AF-W7YIV6-F1
#
_cell.length_a   1.000
_cell.length_b   1.000
_cell.length_c   1.000
_cell.angle_alpha   90.00
_cell.angle_beta   90.00
_cell.angle_gamma   90.00
#
_symmetry.space_group_name_H-M   'P 1'
#
loop_
_entity.id
_entity.type
_entity.pdbx_description
1 polymer ?
#
loop_
_entity_poly.entity_id
_entity_poly.type
_entity_poly.pdbx_seq_one_letter_code
_entity_poly.pdbx_strand_id
1 'polypeptide(L)'
;MAVVVPQDLDHYTYLAIANVFNMLGQYAEGNTGDIQFYEDQVAATDLQKHNVIAVGTFKNNKVIRDKNDKLYFQYRPDGTGFISNEKMSIEEDYGKRIGSLQLIDSPYESGHGLLAVTGASSEYLYIASKLIASDSTKWKVSGDGVVTDKDGNINAYRFKKQTGENQSSVISDVVQRSDVLGFMVAIVLILVLVLISLILIIRKYRKKRGESDET
;
A
#
# COMPACT_ATOMS: atom_id res chain seq x y z
N MET A 1 -5.01 13.14 -9.38
CA MET A 1 -3.86 12.20 -9.36
C MET A 1 -3.19 12.25 -10.71
N ALA A 2 -1.87 12.17 -10.78
CA ALA A 2 -1.12 12.17 -12.03
C ALA A 2 -0.52 10.78 -12.29
N VAL A 3 -0.69 10.24 -13.49
CA VAL A 3 -0.05 8.99 -13.93
C VAL A 3 0.91 9.33 -15.06
N VAL A 4 2.20 9.13 -14.83
CA VAL A 4 3.27 9.40 -15.79
C VAL A 4 3.72 8.08 -16.40
N VAL A 5 3.53 7.95 -17.71
CA VAL A 5 3.83 6.74 -18.48
C VAL A 5 4.90 7.01 -19.56
N PRO A 6 5.57 5.99 -20.09
CA PRO A 6 6.52 6.16 -21.18
C PRO A 6 5.80 6.64 -22.45
N GLN A 7 6.50 7.44 -23.25
CA GLN A 7 6.00 7.88 -24.57
C GLN A 7 5.83 6.69 -25.52
N ASP A 8 6.84 5.83 -25.60
CA ASP A 8 6.80 4.60 -26.38
C ASP A 8 6.42 3.40 -25.49
N LEU A 9 5.29 2.78 -25.80
CA LEU A 9 4.75 1.64 -25.05
C LEU A 9 5.09 0.33 -25.77
N ASP A 10 6.00 -0.46 -25.21
CA ASP A 10 6.14 -1.85 -25.61
C ASP A 10 5.04 -2.74 -25.00
N HIS A 11 5.00 -4.00 -25.43
CA HIS A 11 3.98 -4.96 -25.00
C HIS A 11 3.88 -5.07 -23.46
N TYR A 12 5.03 -5.18 -22.77
CA TYR A 12 5.04 -5.34 -21.31
C TYR A 12 4.64 -4.04 -20.59
N THR A 13 5.05 -2.89 -21.12
CA THR A 13 4.68 -1.58 -20.55
C THR A 13 3.18 -1.37 -20.64
N TYR A 14 2.55 -1.73 -21.77
CA TYR A 14 1.10 -1.68 -21.92
C TYR A 14 0.38 -2.55 -20.88
N LEU A 15 0.84 -3.79 -20.67
CA LEU A 15 0.30 -4.68 -19.64
C LEU A 15 0.52 -4.14 -18.22
N ALA A 16 1.65 -3.49 -17.97
CA ALA A 16 1.94 -2.90 -16.67
C ALA A 16 1.00 -1.74 -16.35
N ILE A 17 0.73 -0.87 -17.33
CA ILE A 17 -0.26 0.19 -17.21
C ILE A 17 -1.66 -0.41 -16.98
N ALA A 18 -2.04 -1.43 -17.75
CA ALA A 18 -3.33 -2.10 -17.57
C ALA A 18 -3.50 -2.66 -16.14
N ASN A 19 -2.45 -3.23 -15.54
CA ASN A 19 -2.45 -3.69 -14.16
C ASN A 19 -2.65 -2.55 -13.15
N VAL A 20 -1.98 -1.41 -13.34
CA VAL A 20 -2.15 -0.21 -12.50
C VAL A 20 -3.59 0.28 -12.57
N PHE A 21 -4.18 0.35 -13.76
CA PHE A 21 -5.57 0.80 -13.92
C PHE A 21 -6.59 -0.23 -13.45
N ASN A 22 -6.28 -1.53 -13.54
CA ASN A 22 -7.11 -2.56 -12.95
C ASN A 22 -7.18 -2.39 -11.43
N MET A 23 -6.05 -2.14 -10.76
CA MET A 23 -6.02 -1.81 -9.34
C MET A 23 -6.87 -0.56 -9.04
N LEU A 24 -6.70 0.54 -9.78
CA LEU A 24 -7.46 1.76 -9.54
C LEU A 24 -8.97 1.57 -9.75
N GLY A 25 -9.35 0.83 -10.79
CA GLY A 25 -10.75 0.54 -11.12
C GLY A 25 -11.46 -0.33 -10.08
N GLN A 26 -10.75 -1.28 -9.46
CA GLN A 26 -11.28 -2.09 -8.34
C GLN A 26 -11.69 -1.23 -7.13
N TYR A 27 -11.13 -0.04 -6.98
CA TYR A 27 -11.40 0.87 -5.87
C TYR A 27 -12.07 2.19 -6.31
N ALA A 28 -12.72 2.19 -7.48
CA ALA A 28 -13.34 3.39 -8.06
C ALA A 28 -14.44 4.01 -7.17
N GLU A 29 -15.19 3.19 -6.42
CA GLU A 29 -16.25 3.67 -5.52
C GLU A 29 -15.72 4.54 -4.37
N GLY A 30 -14.46 4.34 -3.95
CA GLY A 30 -13.78 5.17 -2.95
C GLY A 30 -12.86 6.26 -3.54
N ASN A 31 -12.63 6.24 -4.85
CA ASN A 31 -11.71 7.13 -5.55
C ASN A 31 -12.47 8.07 -6.49
N THR A 32 -13.06 9.14 -5.94
CA THR A 32 -13.87 10.13 -6.68
C THR A 32 -13.05 11.26 -7.32
N GLY A 33 -11.71 11.17 -7.29
CA GLY A 33 -10.83 12.19 -7.84
C GLY A 33 -10.51 12.00 -9.33
N ASP A 34 -9.98 13.04 -9.96
CA ASP A 34 -9.57 13.01 -11.36
C ASP A 34 -8.20 12.33 -11.56
N ILE A 35 -8.08 11.59 -12.66
CA ILE A 35 -6.81 10.99 -13.12
C ILE A 35 -6.34 11.75 -14.36
N GLN A 36 -5.15 12.34 -14.28
CA GLN A 36 -4.49 13.02 -15.39
C GLN A 36 -3.31 12.19 -15.88
N PHE A 37 -3.26 11.96 -17.18
CA PHE A 37 -2.18 11.21 -17.82
C PHE A 37 -1.15 12.15 -18.40
N TYR A 38 0.11 11.77 -18.20
CA TYR A 38 1.23 12.47 -18.77
C TYR A 38 2.23 11.49 -19.37
N GLU A 39 2.87 11.93 -20.45
CA GLU A 39 4.02 11.25 -21.04
C GLU A 39 5.33 11.79 -20.43
N ASP A 40 6.47 11.39 -20.99
CA ASP A 40 7.81 11.61 -20.43
C ASP A 40 8.19 13.08 -20.17
N GLN A 41 7.53 14.03 -20.85
CA GLN A 41 7.88 15.46 -20.88
C GLN A 41 7.04 16.33 -19.93
N VAL A 42 6.44 15.75 -18.89
CA VAL A 42 5.64 16.50 -17.92
C VAL A 42 6.46 17.52 -17.13
N ALA A 43 5.90 18.73 -16.96
CA ALA A 43 6.53 19.76 -16.14
C ALA A 43 6.35 19.45 -14.64
N ALA A 44 7.37 19.76 -13.84
CA ALA A 44 7.31 19.57 -12.38
C ALA A 44 6.13 20.33 -11.74
N THR A 45 5.75 21.48 -12.28
CA THR A 45 4.62 22.30 -11.82
C THR A 45 3.27 21.60 -11.96
N ASP A 46 3.13 20.69 -12.92
CA ASP A 46 1.91 19.90 -13.11
C ASP A 46 1.83 18.75 -12.09
N LEU A 47 2.99 18.21 -11.70
CA LEU A 47 3.10 17.14 -10.73
C LEU A 47 2.95 17.61 -9.27
N GLN A 48 3.24 18.88 -8.97
CA GLN A 48 3.13 19.46 -7.63
C GLN A 48 1.72 19.38 -7.02
N LYS A 49 0.67 19.34 -7.85
CA LYS A 49 -0.73 19.38 -7.40
C LYS A 49 -1.31 17.99 -7.14
N HIS A 50 -0.51 16.94 -7.27
CA HIS A 50 -1.01 15.58 -7.40
C HIS A 50 -0.15 14.55 -6.66
N ASN A 51 -0.79 13.51 -6.15
CA ASN A 51 -0.11 12.22 -5.98
C ASN A 51 0.27 11.69 -7.36
N VAL A 52 1.48 11.16 -7.48
CA VAL A 52 2.07 10.75 -8.75
C VAL A 52 2.25 9.24 -8.77
N ILE A 53 1.80 8.58 -9.83
CA ILE A 53 2.17 7.20 -10.15
C ILE A 53 3.08 7.26 -11.38
N ALA A 54 4.35 6.92 -11.22
CA ALA A 54 5.29 6.82 -12.33
C ALA A 54 5.43 5.36 -12.73
N VAL A 55 5.03 5.02 -13.97
CA VAL A 55 5.09 3.66 -14.51
C VAL A 55 6.14 3.64 -15.61
N GLY A 56 7.13 2.76 -15.51
CA GLY A 56 8.16 2.67 -16.53
C GLY A 56 9.49 2.13 -16.02
N THR A 57 10.53 2.29 -16.81
CA THR A 57 11.92 1.95 -16.47
C THR A 57 12.75 3.23 -16.40
N PHE A 58 13.98 3.14 -15.91
CA PHE A 58 14.93 4.26 -15.94
C PHE A 58 15.10 4.87 -17.33
N LYS A 59 15.07 4.04 -18.39
CA LYS A 59 15.34 4.48 -19.76
C LYS A 59 14.17 5.23 -20.40
N ASN A 60 12.94 4.93 -20.01
CA ASN A 60 11.74 5.41 -20.71
C ASN A 60 10.75 6.16 -19.80
N ASN A 61 11.12 6.47 -18.56
CA ASN A 61 10.34 7.33 -17.68
C ASN A 61 11.26 8.33 -16.95
N LYS A 62 11.07 9.62 -17.24
CA LYS A 62 11.86 10.76 -16.80
C LYS A 62 11.68 11.00 -15.31
N VAL A 63 10.48 10.79 -14.76
CA VAL A 63 10.26 10.90 -13.32
C VAL A 63 11.11 9.87 -12.58
N ILE A 64 11.15 8.63 -13.06
CA ILE A 64 11.98 7.56 -12.47
C ILE A 64 13.48 7.89 -12.64
N ARG A 65 13.89 8.36 -13.82
CA ARG A 65 15.28 8.70 -14.14
C ARG A 65 15.81 9.88 -13.33
N ASP A 66 15.07 10.99 -13.33
CA ASP A 66 15.46 12.24 -12.69
C ASP A 66 15.44 12.16 -11.15
N LYS A 67 14.54 11.33 -10.61
CA LYS A 67 14.34 11.17 -9.16
C LYS A 67 14.94 9.87 -8.64
N ASN A 68 15.85 9.26 -9.40
CA ASN A 68 16.51 8.02 -9.04
C ASN A 68 17.23 8.13 -7.69
N ASP A 69 17.79 9.29 -7.36
CA ASP A 69 18.46 9.57 -6.07
C ASP A 69 17.49 9.60 -4.88
N LYS A 70 16.18 9.69 -5.12
CA LYS A 70 15.11 9.67 -4.11
C LYS A 70 14.47 8.30 -3.95
N LEU A 71 14.69 7.38 -4.88
CA LEU A 71 14.18 6.01 -4.80
C LEU A 71 14.94 5.23 -3.72
N TYR A 72 14.25 4.27 -3.09
CA TYR A 72 14.86 3.33 -2.15
C TYR A 72 15.71 2.28 -2.89
N PHE A 73 15.15 1.71 -3.96
CA PHE A 73 15.85 0.87 -4.92
C PHE A 73 16.25 1.74 -6.10
N GLN A 74 17.48 2.24 -6.03
CA GLN A 74 18.06 3.10 -7.05
C GLN A 74 18.61 2.27 -8.20
N TYR A 75 18.53 2.82 -9.40
CA TYR A 75 19.20 2.31 -10.59
C TYR A 75 20.68 2.67 -10.59
N ARG A 76 21.46 1.83 -11.27
CA ARG A 76 22.78 2.20 -11.78
C ARG A 76 22.68 3.41 -12.71
N PRO A 77 23.75 4.20 -12.88
CA PRO A 77 23.77 5.33 -13.80
C PRO A 77 23.40 4.98 -15.27
N ASP A 78 23.66 3.75 -15.70
CA ASP A 78 23.36 3.24 -17.03
C ASP A 78 21.91 2.72 -17.19
N GLY A 79 21.15 2.67 -16.09
CA GLY A 79 19.79 2.18 -16.04
C GLY A 79 19.63 0.68 -16.28
N THR A 80 20.69 -0.13 -16.22
CA THR A 80 20.62 -1.57 -16.56
C THR A 80 20.06 -2.43 -15.43
N GLY A 81 20.05 -1.91 -14.21
CA GLY A 81 19.49 -2.60 -13.05
C GLY A 81 19.67 -1.82 -11.77
N PHE A 82 19.19 -2.40 -10.67
CA PHE A 82 19.27 -1.79 -9.35
C PHE A 82 20.61 -2.03 -8.65
N ILE A 83 20.97 -1.10 -7.77
CA ILE A 83 22.13 -1.20 -6.88
C ILE A 83 21.71 -1.56 -5.45
N SER A 84 22.67 -2.11 -4.70
CA SER A 84 22.49 -2.40 -3.28
C SER A 84 22.13 -1.15 -2.48
N ASN A 85 21.35 -1.34 -1.42
CA ASN A 85 21.01 -0.30 -0.46
C ASN A 85 21.14 -0.83 0.98
N GLU A 86 20.71 -0.04 1.97
CA GLU A 86 20.80 -0.37 3.39
C GLU A 86 19.92 -1.56 3.82
N LYS A 87 18.92 -1.94 3.02
CA LYS A 87 17.99 -3.04 3.31
C LYS A 87 18.32 -4.32 2.54
N MET A 88 18.95 -4.20 1.37
CA MET A 88 19.13 -5.30 0.44
C MET A 88 20.48 -5.21 -0.27
N SER A 89 21.30 -6.25 -0.11
CA SER A 89 22.48 -6.49 -0.94
C SER A 89 22.03 -7.07 -2.28
N ILE A 90 22.32 -6.35 -3.36
CA ILE A 90 21.90 -6.66 -4.73
C ILE A 90 23.16 -6.92 -5.57
N GLU A 91 23.38 -8.19 -5.88
CA GLU A 91 24.33 -8.67 -6.88
C GLU A 91 24.02 -8.05 -8.26
N GLU A 92 25.04 -7.83 -9.08
CA GLU A 92 24.89 -7.09 -10.33
C GLU A 92 23.86 -7.71 -11.27
N ASP A 93 23.99 -9.01 -11.51
CA ASP A 93 23.09 -9.74 -12.40
C ASP A 93 21.70 -9.95 -11.80
N TYR A 94 21.59 -9.96 -10.48
CA TYR A 94 20.28 -10.00 -9.84
C TYR A 94 19.55 -8.66 -9.98
N GLY A 95 20.25 -7.53 -9.83
CA GLY A 95 19.69 -6.20 -10.02
C GLY A 95 19.16 -5.94 -11.44
N LYS A 96 19.64 -6.68 -12.45
CA LYS A 96 19.13 -6.66 -13.83
C LYS A 96 17.85 -7.48 -14.02
N ARG A 97 17.43 -8.25 -13.00
CA ARG A 97 16.34 -9.24 -13.06
C ARG A 97 15.26 -9.05 -12.00
N ILE A 98 15.05 -7.81 -11.57
CA ILE A 98 14.03 -7.48 -10.58
C ILE A 98 13.14 -6.33 -11.03
N GLY A 99 11.91 -6.35 -10.54
CA GLY A 99 10.94 -5.27 -10.55
C GLY A 99 10.75 -4.73 -9.14
N SER A 100 10.33 -3.47 -9.03
CA SER A 100 10.07 -2.83 -7.74
C SER A 100 8.82 -1.96 -7.73
N LEU A 101 8.18 -1.90 -6.57
CA LEU A 101 7.17 -0.91 -6.22
C LEU A 101 7.74 -0.06 -5.08
N GLN A 102 7.73 1.25 -5.23
CA GLN A 102 8.33 2.15 -4.23
C GLN A 102 7.39 3.32 -3.97
N LEU A 103 6.92 3.43 -2.73
CA LEU A 103 6.07 4.52 -2.28
C LEU A 103 6.91 5.50 -1.45
N ILE A 104 7.31 6.61 -2.07
CA ILE A 104 8.10 7.66 -1.42
C ILE A 104 7.26 8.91 -1.23
N ASP A 105 7.74 9.85 -0.40
CA ASP A 105 7.20 11.21 -0.41
C ASP A 105 7.49 11.87 -1.76
N SER A 106 6.51 12.57 -2.31
CA SER A 106 6.64 13.21 -3.62
C SER A 106 7.80 14.20 -3.59
N PRO A 107 8.75 14.10 -4.54
CA PRO A 107 9.86 15.04 -4.63
C PRO A 107 9.45 16.39 -5.26
N TYR A 108 8.16 16.57 -5.57
CA TYR A 108 7.62 17.76 -6.22
C TYR A 108 6.97 18.72 -5.22
N GLU A 109 6.18 18.20 -4.28
CA GLU A 109 5.46 18.98 -3.27
C GLU A 109 5.21 18.14 -2.01
N SER A 110 5.28 18.81 -0.87
CA SER A 110 5.07 18.17 0.43
C SER A 110 3.61 17.72 0.63
N GLY A 111 3.40 16.62 1.35
CA GLY A 111 2.06 16.07 1.58
C GLY A 111 1.50 15.21 0.44
N HIS A 112 2.20 15.12 -0.70
CA HIS A 112 1.89 14.21 -1.79
C HIS A 112 2.80 12.98 -1.79
N GLY A 113 2.34 11.87 -2.37
CA GLY A 113 3.11 10.64 -2.55
C GLY A 113 3.53 10.41 -4.01
N LEU A 114 4.67 9.74 -4.20
CA LEU A 114 5.09 9.17 -5.48
C LEU A 114 5.13 7.64 -5.35
N LEU A 115 4.30 6.95 -6.14
CA LEU A 115 4.41 5.52 -6.37
C LEU A 115 5.20 5.28 -7.66
N ALA A 116 6.43 4.80 -7.54
CA ALA A 116 7.19 4.30 -8.68
C ALA A 116 6.88 2.81 -8.89
N VAL A 117 6.24 2.49 -10.01
CA VAL A 117 6.04 1.12 -10.50
C VAL A 117 7.08 0.90 -11.58
N THR A 118 8.13 0.13 -11.27
CA THR A 118 9.33 0.13 -12.10
C THR A 118 10.07 -1.20 -12.12
N GLY A 119 11.05 -1.35 -13.02
CA GLY A 119 11.84 -2.57 -13.16
C GLY A 119 13.09 -2.40 -14.01
N ALA A 120 14.00 -3.35 -13.92
CA ALA A 120 15.27 -3.32 -14.67
C ALA A 120 15.05 -3.32 -16.20
N SER A 121 13.96 -3.93 -16.64
CA SER A 121 13.43 -3.88 -18.02
C SER A 121 11.91 -3.78 -17.98
N SER A 122 11.28 -3.62 -19.15
CA SER A 122 9.81 -3.61 -19.26
C SER A 122 9.18 -4.93 -18.81
N GLU A 123 9.85 -6.07 -19.03
CA GLU A 123 9.42 -7.37 -18.51
C GLU A 123 9.34 -7.36 -16.97
N TYR A 124 10.37 -6.87 -16.29
CA TYR A 124 10.37 -6.81 -14.82
C TYR A 124 9.46 -5.72 -14.26
N LEU A 125 9.25 -4.62 -15.00
CA LEU A 125 8.19 -3.65 -14.71
C LEU A 125 6.81 -4.34 -14.73
N TYR A 126 6.53 -5.16 -15.75
CA TYR A 126 5.29 -5.91 -15.82
C TYR A 126 5.15 -6.87 -14.63
N ILE A 127 6.21 -7.59 -14.26
CA ILE A 127 6.18 -8.46 -13.08
C ILE A 127 5.87 -7.67 -11.79
N ALA A 128 6.50 -6.51 -11.58
CA ALA A 128 6.19 -5.64 -10.44
C ALA A 128 4.73 -5.17 -10.43
N SER A 129 4.21 -4.75 -11.58
CA SER A 129 2.82 -4.27 -11.70
C SER A 129 1.78 -5.34 -11.34
N LYS A 130 2.07 -6.63 -11.55
CA LYS A 130 1.15 -7.72 -11.18
C LYS A 130 0.90 -7.79 -9.68
N LEU A 131 1.86 -7.36 -8.86
CA LEU A 131 1.75 -7.44 -7.41
C LEU A 131 0.57 -6.62 -6.86
N ILE A 132 0.28 -5.47 -7.47
CA ILE A 132 -0.81 -4.58 -7.08
C ILE A 132 -2.15 -4.90 -7.76
N ALA A 133 -2.11 -5.54 -8.94
CA ALA A 133 -3.32 -5.91 -9.66
C ALA A 133 -3.97 -7.20 -9.13
N SER A 134 -3.20 -8.13 -8.55
CA SER A 134 -3.72 -9.41 -8.06
C SER A 134 -3.97 -9.41 -6.55
N ASP A 135 -5.19 -9.76 -6.14
CA ASP A 135 -5.53 -9.94 -4.72
C ASP A 135 -4.66 -11.01 -4.03
N SER A 136 -4.24 -12.03 -4.78
CA SER A 136 -3.39 -13.11 -4.25
C SER A 136 -2.00 -12.67 -3.81
N THR A 137 -1.50 -11.55 -4.37
CA THR A 137 -0.18 -10.98 -4.06
C THR A 137 -0.26 -9.67 -3.29
N LYS A 138 -1.40 -8.98 -3.31
CA LYS A 138 -1.60 -7.67 -2.67
C LYS A 138 -1.25 -7.67 -1.18
N TRP A 139 -1.55 -8.76 -0.46
CA TRP A 139 -1.20 -8.90 0.97
C TRP A 139 0.31 -8.98 1.23
N LYS A 140 1.12 -9.36 0.24
CA LYS A 140 2.59 -9.37 0.31
C LYS A 140 3.19 -8.00 0.00
N VAL A 141 2.41 -7.09 -0.59
CA VAL A 141 2.82 -5.70 -0.85
C VAL A 141 2.60 -4.90 0.42
N SER A 142 3.65 -4.72 1.21
CA SER A 142 3.60 -3.98 2.47
C SER A 142 4.81 -3.06 2.64
N GLY A 143 4.71 -2.12 3.58
CA GLY A 143 5.74 -1.10 3.76
C GLY A 143 5.73 -0.06 2.63
N ASP A 144 6.90 0.42 2.27
CA ASP A 144 7.10 1.51 1.30
C ASP A 144 8.07 1.14 0.17
N GLY A 145 8.61 -0.08 0.17
CA GLY A 145 9.37 -0.64 -0.94
C GLY A 145 9.16 -2.15 -1.07
N VAL A 146 8.90 -2.62 -2.28
CA VAL A 146 8.74 -4.05 -2.59
C VAL A 146 9.57 -4.39 -3.80
N VAL A 147 10.26 -5.52 -3.74
CA VAL A 147 11.04 -6.08 -4.85
C VAL A 147 10.46 -7.44 -5.22
N THR A 148 10.40 -7.72 -6.52
CA THR A 148 10.01 -9.03 -7.05
C THR A 148 10.88 -9.45 -8.22
N ASP A 149 11.01 -10.75 -8.42
CA ASP A 149 11.66 -11.34 -9.59
C ASP A 149 10.73 -12.29 -10.33
N LYS A 150 11.23 -12.86 -11.43
CA LYS A 150 10.53 -13.85 -12.26
C LYS A 150 10.29 -15.19 -11.56
N ASP A 151 11.04 -15.49 -10.51
CA ASP A 151 10.93 -16.74 -9.76
C ASP A 151 9.80 -16.64 -8.70
N GLY A 152 9.17 -15.47 -8.59
CA GLY A 152 8.04 -15.23 -7.70
C GLY A 152 8.44 -14.84 -6.29
N ASN A 153 9.71 -14.55 -6.05
CA ASN A 153 10.15 -14.02 -4.77
C ASN A 153 9.60 -12.61 -4.61
N ILE A 154 8.97 -12.32 -3.47
CA ILE A 154 8.43 -11.00 -3.14
C ILE A 154 9.00 -10.60 -1.79
N ASN A 155 9.80 -9.53 -1.79
CA ASN A 155 10.43 -9.01 -0.58
C ASN A 155 9.92 -7.60 -0.32
N ALA A 156 9.24 -7.41 0.80
CA ALA A 156 8.69 -6.14 1.24
C ALA A 156 9.56 -5.51 2.33
N TYR A 157 9.73 -4.20 2.25
CA TYR A 157 10.64 -3.42 3.08
C TYR A 157 9.96 -2.16 3.58
N ARG A 158 10.42 -1.71 4.75
CA ARG A 158 10.04 -0.43 5.34
C ARG A 158 11.28 0.45 5.55
N PHE A 159 11.34 1.54 4.80
CA PHE A 159 12.44 2.51 4.75
C PHE A 159 12.15 3.71 5.65
N LYS A 160 10.93 4.25 5.64
CA LYS A 160 10.50 5.31 6.56
C LYS A 160 10.56 4.81 8.00
N LYS A 161 11.29 5.53 8.85
CA LYS A 161 11.15 5.41 10.30
C LYS A 161 9.72 5.80 10.66
N GLN A 162 9.09 5.09 11.59
CA GLN A 162 7.79 5.52 12.10
C GLN A 162 7.96 6.85 12.82
N THR A 163 7.66 7.94 12.13
CA THR A 163 7.52 9.25 12.75
C THR A 163 6.17 9.26 13.46
N GLY A 164 6.18 8.68 14.66
CA GLY A 164 5.02 8.45 15.53
C GLY A 164 4.24 7.17 15.18
N GLU A 165 3.88 6.25 16.08
CA GLU A 165 3.56 6.37 17.51
C GLU A 165 3.32 7.81 17.99
N ASN A 166 2.60 8.60 17.18
CA ASN A 166 1.53 9.31 17.82
C ASN A 166 0.61 8.16 18.21
N GLN A 167 0.51 7.92 19.51
CA GLN A 167 -0.62 7.22 20.07
C GLN A 167 -1.85 8.03 19.61
N SER A 168 -2.32 7.85 18.36
CA SER A 168 -3.71 8.10 18.09
C SER A 168 -4.38 7.13 19.04
N SER A 169 -4.95 7.70 20.09
CA SER A 169 -5.75 6.97 21.03
C SER A 169 -6.69 6.12 20.17
N VAL A 170 -6.67 4.80 20.32
CA VAL A 170 -7.55 3.89 19.57
C VAL A 170 -9.01 4.38 19.63
N ILE A 171 -9.34 5.14 20.67
CA ILE A 171 -10.61 5.83 20.88
C ILE A 171 -10.91 6.89 19.79
N SER A 172 -9.94 7.73 19.38
CA SER A 172 -10.18 8.78 18.38
C SER A 172 -10.43 8.23 16.97
N ASP A 173 -9.75 7.15 16.59
CA ASP A 173 -9.93 6.52 15.27
C ASP A 173 -11.24 5.69 15.19
N VAL A 174 -11.69 5.14 16.33
CA VAL A 174 -12.96 4.41 16.44
C VAL A 174 -14.16 5.35 16.46
N VAL A 175 -14.06 6.52 17.11
CA VAL A 175 -15.16 7.51 17.18
C VAL A 175 -15.42 8.18 15.84
N GLN A 176 -14.44 8.25 14.94
CA GLN A 176 -14.61 8.84 13.61
C GLN A 176 -15.25 7.89 12.58
N ARG A 177 -15.33 6.59 12.87
CA ARG A 177 -15.95 5.59 11.97
C ARG A 177 -17.33 5.20 12.48
N SER A 178 -18.38 5.78 11.90
CA SER A 178 -19.79 5.51 12.24
C SER A 178 -20.16 4.02 12.21
N ASP A 179 -19.56 3.25 11.30
CA ASP A 179 -19.84 1.82 11.16
C ASP A 179 -19.28 0.99 12.33
N VAL A 180 -18.14 1.40 12.89
CA VAL A 180 -17.50 0.72 14.03
C VAL A 180 -18.23 1.04 15.34
N LEU A 181 -18.77 2.26 15.45
CA LEU A 181 -19.61 2.68 16.58
C LEU A 181 -20.85 1.79 16.72
N GLY A 182 -21.51 1.43 15.62
CA GLY A 182 -22.68 0.54 15.64
C GLY A 182 -22.35 -0.85 16.19
N PHE A 183 -21.23 -1.44 15.75
CA PHE A 183 -20.76 -2.74 16.25
C PHE A 183 -20.36 -2.69 17.73
N MET A 184 -19.71 -1.61 18.17
CA MET A 184 -19.33 -1.42 19.59
C MET A 184 -20.54 -1.35 20.51
N VAL A 185 -21.58 -0.60 20.11
CA VAL A 185 -22.84 -0.52 20.88
C VAL A 185 -23.49 -1.91 20.99
N ALA A 186 -23.51 -2.68 19.90
CA ALA A 186 -24.05 -4.04 19.91
C ALA A 186 -23.27 -4.97 20.88
N ILE A 187 -21.94 -4.92 20.87
CA ILE A 187 -21.09 -5.72 21.78
C ILE A 187 -21.36 -5.37 23.24
N VAL A 188 -21.46 -4.07 23.56
CA VAL A 188 -21.76 -3.62 24.93
C VAL A 188 -23.13 -4.10 25.38
N LEU A 189 -24.16 -4.01 24.52
CA LEU A 189 -25.50 -4.52 24.83
C LEU A 189 -25.48 -6.03 25.10
N ILE A 190 -24.75 -6.81 24.30
CA ILE A 190 -24.60 -8.25 24.51
C ILE A 190 -23.94 -8.54 25.87
N LEU A 191 -22.85 -7.83 26.21
CA LEU A 191 -22.18 -7.99 27.50
C LEU A 191 -23.10 -7.65 28.69
N VAL A 192 -23.90 -6.59 28.57
CA VAL A 192 -24.89 -6.22 29.60
C VAL A 192 -25.94 -7.32 29.78
N LEU A 193 -26.47 -7.88 28.69
CA LEU A 193 -27.43 -8.99 28.76
C LEU A 193 -26.81 -10.24 29.41
N VAL A 194 -25.56 -10.56 29.09
CA VAL A 194 -24.81 -11.66 29.71
C VAL A 194 -24.64 -11.43 31.21
N LEU A 195 -24.26 -10.22 31.62
CA LEU A 195 -24.11 -9.87 33.04
C LEU A 195 -25.44 -9.94 33.79
N ILE A 196 -26.53 -9.42 33.22
CA ILE A 196 -27.87 -9.49 33.82
C ILE A 196 -28.29 -10.95 33.98
N SER A 197 -28.09 -11.78 32.94
CA SER A 197 -28.38 -13.22 32.99
C SER A 197 -27.61 -13.91 34.13
N LEU A 198 -26.32 -13.60 34.27
CA LEU A 198 -25.47 -14.15 35.34
C LEU A 198 -25.99 -13.76 36.73
N ILE A 199 -26.35 -12.48 36.92
CA ILE A 199 -26.90 -11.96 38.18
C ILE A 199 -28.24 -12.64 38.51
N LEU A 200 -29.13 -12.81 37.52
CA LEU A 200 -30.43 -13.46 37.70
C LEU A 200 -30.27 -14.93 38.06
N ILE A 201 -29.32 -15.64 37.43
CA ILE A 201 -28.98 -17.02 37.77
C ILE A 201 -28.50 -17.09 39.22
N ILE A 202 -27.53 -16.26 39.61
CA ILE A 202 -27.01 -16.25 40.99
C ILE A 202 -28.11 -15.94 42.00
N ARG A 203 -28.97 -14.95 41.75
CA ARG A 203 -30.12 -14.63 42.61
C ARG A 203 -31.10 -15.80 42.72
N LYS A 204 -31.41 -16.47 41.61
CA LYS A 204 -32.33 -17.62 41.56
C LYS A 204 -31.79 -18.82 42.35
N TYR A 205 -30.49 -19.12 42.22
CA TYR A 205 -29.86 -20.23 42.95
C TYR A 205 -29.64 -19.92 44.43
N ARG A 206 -29.38 -18.65 44.81
CA ARG A 206 -29.32 -18.25 46.22
C ARG A 206 -30.70 -18.27 46.89
N LYS A 207 -31.78 -17.93 46.18
CA LYS A 207 -33.14 -17.99 46.72
C LYS A 207 -33.63 -19.43 46.94
N LYS A 208 -33.33 -20.36 46.02
CA LYS A 208 -33.67 -21.79 46.18
C LYS A 208 -32.97 -22.47 47.36
N ARG A 209 -31.80 -21.98 47.77
CA ARG A 209 -31.02 -22.54 48.90
C ARG A 209 -31.50 -22.04 50.28
N GLY A 210 -32.43 -21.07 50.31
CA GLY A 210 -33.09 -20.61 51.54
C GLY A 210 -34.49 -21.21 51.77
N GLU A 211 -35.06 -21.89 50.77
CA GLU A 211 -36.34 -22.62 50.87
C GLU A 211 -36.13 -24.12 51.17
N SER A 212 -34.89 -24.57 51.39
CA SER A 212 -34.56 -25.99 51.66
C SER A 212 -34.39 -26.32 53.14
N ASP A 213 -34.53 -25.35 54.04
CA ASP A 213 -34.33 -25.50 55.50
C ASP A 213 -35.62 -25.36 56.33
N GLU A 214 -36.80 -25.29 55.71
CA GLU A 214 -38.07 -25.49 56.42
C GLU A 214 -38.97 -26.46 55.63
N THR A 215 -39.41 -27.50 56.35
CA THR A 215 -40.27 -28.65 56.02
C THR A 215 -39.64 -29.85 55.32
#